data_AF-A0AAE1IC03-F1
#
_entry.id   AF-A0AAE1IC03-F1
#
_cell.length_a   1.000
_cell.length_b   1.000
_cell.length_c   1.000
_cell.angle_alpha   90.00
_cell.angle_beta   90.00
_cell.angle_gamma   90.00
#
_symmetry.space_group_name_H-M   'P 1'
#
loop_
_entity.id
_entity.type
_entity.pdbx_description
1 polymer ?
#
loop_
_entity_poly.entity_id
_entity_poly.type
_entity_poly.pdbx_seq_one_letter_code
_entity_poly.pdbx_strand_id
1 'polypeptide(L)'
;MTRKRCRYNNFPSLLEFNATSRPGSRSMNDSYSVSPSGSEAGSMSRAPSPERRMMSLRLGKAGVEYRVLNEETVPNDAKALFFLMDDIGHGRNIVPHALKSTVEEKLKDQPMSLSRWDSAFMPQGHDDGLPGRVPSLEEVESILEKAVECEKCQYEELMWNARVHLPLLDGIFEDRFGEQCDDFNAMICTTARPHAEFEPMPSTGRMVDICVHASLDQDEPFEAALAEFSGITPTLTVNHTDFEPLQLRPLVLSIGTRRPGLEWDKAQLQMGVWHASQWAFLRWAVGEKLRKQRPAQGAEGGGEGEEGEEGEEGGEGGEKSRAQQLTALSKLGFIPGIIVQGNRWHLVMSTYHEGKTTLWAEWVFGTTKSLMDIYCVVAGLIASGAIVLGKANLSELSNSRGSMMPSGWSAVGGQAQSAYVRGGLDPDNSKDGHSNPLGSSSGSAVGVSARYAPISAGTETDGSLLCPAGRAALYTIKPTIGLIPQHGIVPMSTNFDSAGPMTKTSHDLAVLLDVLASRSPSESYTKSLTGSWSGISVATLDYSKWRYPDSFIKPADGAEAQIANVDRFVDDIDLVTVDAFELEGKNTLDIITMSDMKRDLTAYLGNLGESEIRTIYHACLL
;
A
#
# COMPACT_ATOMS: atom_id res chain seq x y z
N MET A 1 -20.85 -23.89 35.72
CA MET A 1 -20.85 -22.75 36.67
C MET A 1 -19.66 -21.88 36.28
N THR A 2 -19.73 -20.61 35.89
CA THR A 2 -20.80 -19.62 35.77
C THR A 2 -20.27 -18.58 34.78
N ARG A 3 -20.99 -18.33 33.68
CA ARG A 3 -20.70 -17.27 32.69
C ARG A 3 -20.79 -15.90 33.35
N LYS A 4 -19.85 -14.99 33.07
CA LYS A 4 -20.05 -13.55 33.22
C LYS A 4 -20.08 -12.90 31.84
N ARG A 5 -21.29 -12.55 31.41
CA ARG A 5 -21.60 -11.62 30.31
C ARG A 5 -21.09 -10.23 30.71
N CYS A 6 -20.25 -9.62 29.88
CA CYS A 6 -19.99 -8.18 29.99
C CYS A 6 -21.08 -7.42 29.22
N ARG A 7 -21.63 -6.39 29.86
CA ARG A 7 -22.75 -5.58 29.38
C ARG A 7 -22.20 -4.40 28.57
N TYR A 8 -22.77 -4.16 27.39
CA TYR A 8 -22.77 -2.85 26.75
C TYR A 8 -23.55 -1.86 27.63
N ASN A 9 -22.93 -0.75 28.01
CA ASN A 9 -23.56 0.53 28.34
C ASN A 9 -22.48 1.57 28.66
N ASN A 10 -22.36 2.61 27.83
CA ASN A 10 -22.28 4.03 28.23
C ASN A 10 -21.96 4.92 27.01
N PHE A 11 -22.99 5.41 26.34
CA PHE A 11 -22.93 6.66 25.58
C PHE A 11 -23.49 7.77 26.48
N PRO A 12 -22.82 8.93 26.66
CA PRO A 12 -23.47 10.09 27.25
C PRO A 12 -24.32 10.81 26.21
N SER A 13 -25.62 10.89 26.49
CA SER A 13 -26.59 11.75 25.80
C SER A 13 -26.39 13.22 26.15
N LEU A 14 -26.58 14.12 25.17
CA LEU A 14 -27.25 15.44 25.22
C LEU A 14 -27.09 16.05 23.82
N LEU A 15 -28.12 16.16 22.99
CA LEU A 15 -29.06 17.29 23.01
C LEU A 15 -30.43 16.90 22.42
N GLU A 16 -31.47 17.35 23.12
CA GLU A 16 -32.89 17.15 22.85
C GLU A 16 -33.37 17.88 21.58
N PHE A 17 -34.20 17.21 20.78
CA PHE A 17 -35.13 17.87 19.86
C PHE A 17 -36.55 17.60 20.31
N ASN A 18 -37.26 18.66 20.69
CA ASN A 18 -38.65 18.61 21.12
C ASN A 18 -39.60 18.99 19.98
N ALA A 19 -40.55 18.07 19.75
CA ALA A 19 -41.96 18.27 19.39
C ALA A 19 -42.37 18.87 18.01
N THR A 20 -43.05 18.03 17.22
CA THR A 20 -44.44 18.13 16.67
C THR A 20 -44.52 17.42 15.30
N SER A 21 -45.57 16.75 14.79
CA SER A 21 -46.79 16.10 15.29
C SER A 21 -47.19 15.08 14.19
N ARG A 22 -47.52 13.83 14.53
CA ARG A 22 -48.07 12.86 13.56
C ARG A 22 -49.58 13.06 13.35
N PRO A 23 -50.10 12.97 12.11
CA PRO A 23 -51.48 12.54 11.88
C PRO A 23 -51.54 11.03 11.64
N GLY A 24 -52.59 10.41 12.17
CA GLY A 24 -52.75 8.97 12.31
C GLY A 24 -53.29 8.22 11.09
N SER A 25 -53.22 6.90 11.25
CA SER A 25 -53.71 5.85 10.36
C SER A 25 -55.22 5.92 10.09
N ARG A 26 -55.61 5.71 8.82
CA ARG A 26 -56.88 5.03 8.47
C ARG A 26 -56.68 4.12 7.27
N SER A 27 -57.08 2.87 7.45
CA SER A 27 -57.25 1.84 6.43
C SER A 27 -58.67 1.90 5.88
N MET A 28 -58.88 1.69 4.58
CA MET A 28 -59.84 0.71 4.05
C MET A 28 -59.79 0.64 2.51
N ASN A 29 -60.03 -0.57 2.01
CA ASN A 29 -60.18 -0.99 0.62
C ASN A 29 -61.07 -0.07 -0.24
N ASP A 30 -60.76 0.02 -1.54
CA ASP A 30 -61.75 -0.26 -2.58
C ASP A 30 -61.10 -0.54 -3.94
N SER A 31 -61.63 -1.57 -4.59
CA SER A 31 -61.39 -2.01 -5.97
C SER A 31 -62.07 -1.09 -7.00
N TYR A 32 -61.46 -0.90 -8.18
CA TYR A 32 -62.03 -1.17 -9.52
C TYR A 32 -61.34 -0.40 -10.67
N SER A 33 -61.03 -1.18 -11.71
CA SER A 33 -61.10 -0.92 -13.17
C SER A 33 -60.28 0.18 -13.87
N VAL A 34 -59.58 -0.30 -14.90
CA VAL A 34 -58.90 0.35 -16.02
C VAL A 34 -59.87 1.10 -16.96
N SER A 35 -59.46 2.28 -17.45
CA SER A 35 -59.67 2.73 -18.84
C SER A 35 -58.74 3.91 -19.20
N PRO A 36 -58.36 4.06 -20.49
CA PRO A 36 -57.19 4.83 -20.92
C PRO A 36 -57.54 6.27 -21.34
N SER A 37 -56.68 7.23 -21.01
CA SER A 37 -56.72 8.58 -21.58
C SER A 37 -55.32 9.02 -22.01
N GLY A 38 -55.26 9.56 -23.23
CA GLY A 38 -54.03 9.79 -23.97
C GLY A 38 -53.21 10.99 -23.52
N SER A 39 -51.92 10.87 -23.84
CA SER A 39 -50.97 11.92 -24.23
C SER A 39 -50.87 13.19 -23.38
N GLU A 40 -49.84 13.23 -22.55
CA GLU A 40 -48.97 14.42 -22.47
C GLU A 40 -47.54 14.00 -22.76
N ALA A 41 -46.97 14.59 -23.81
CA ALA A 41 -45.56 14.49 -24.14
C ALA A 41 -44.76 15.21 -23.04
N GLY A 42 -44.36 14.46 -22.02
CA GLY A 42 -43.39 14.91 -21.04
C GLY A 42 -42.03 15.05 -21.71
N SER A 43 -41.57 16.31 -21.83
CA SER A 43 -40.17 16.66 -22.06
C SER A 43 -39.31 16.03 -20.96
N MET A 44 -38.92 14.77 -21.14
CA MET A 44 -37.85 14.16 -20.35
C MET A 44 -36.55 14.87 -20.74
N SER A 45 -35.98 15.65 -19.83
CA SER A 45 -34.56 15.98 -19.92
C SER A 45 -33.79 14.66 -19.89
N ARG A 46 -33.45 14.13 -21.07
CA ARG A 46 -32.62 12.93 -21.16
C ARG A 46 -31.26 13.29 -20.59
N ALA A 47 -30.95 12.76 -19.41
CA ALA A 47 -29.59 12.76 -18.91
C ALA A 47 -28.65 12.26 -20.03
N PRO A 48 -27.53 12.94 -20.29
CA PRO A 48 -26.63 12.58 -21.38
C PRO A 48 -26.13 11.13 -21.21
N SER A 49 -25.97 10.41 -22.33
CA SER A 49 -25.45 9.03 -22.33
C SER A 49 -24.07 8.96 -21.67
N PRO A 50 -23.68 7.79 -21.11
CA PRO A 50 -22.36 7.61 -20.50
C PRO A 50 -21.21 8.08 -21.40
N GLU A 51 -21.22 7.71 -22.67
CA GLU A 51 -20.24 8.15 -23.68
C GLU A 51 -20.14 9.67 -23.80
N ARG A 52 -21.28 10.39 -23.84
CA ARG A 52 -21.29 11.86 -23.92
C ARG A 52 -20.72 12.49 -22.66
N ARG A 53 -20.98 11.90 -21.49
CA ARG A 53 -20.42 12.35 -20.21
C ARG A 53 -18.91 12.08 -20.13
N MET A 54 -18.46 10.90 -20.55
CA MET A 54 -17.04 10.57 -20.65
C MET A 54 -16.30 11.53 -21.59
N MET A 55 -16.90 11.88 -22.73
CA MET A 55 -16.34 12.89 -23.64
C MET A 55 -16.24 14.27 -22.98
N SER A 56 -17.27 14.68 -22.24
CA SER A 56 -17.25 15.94 -21.48
C SER A 56 -16.17 15.96 -20.42
N LEU A 57 -16.00 14.87 -19.66
CA LEU A 57 -14.93 14.72 -18.69
C LEU A 57 -13.55 14.78 -19.36
N ARG A 58 -13.38 14.10 -20.50
CA ARG A 58 -12.10 14.09 -21.22
C ARG A 58 -11.63 15.49 -21.65
N LEU A 59 -12.57 16.37 -22.00
CA LEU A 59 -12.32 17.75 -22.42
C LEU A 59 -12.08 18.71 -21.23
N GLY A 60 -12.52 18.35 -20.03
CA GLY A 60 -12.36 19.18 -18.82
C GLY A 60 -10.92 19.17 -18.28
N LYS A 61 -10.45 20.32 -17.78
CA LYS A 61 -9.10 20.47 -17.19
C LYS A 61 -8.88 19.56 -15.97
N ALA A 62 -9.91 19.36 -15.13
CA ALA A 62 -9.89 18.47 -13.96
C ALA A 62 -10.69 17.17 -14.20
N GLY A 63 -10.85 16.79 -15.47
CA GLY A 63 -11.68 15.65 -15.85
C GLY A 63 -10.93 14.33 -15.95
N VAL A 64 -11.57 13.35 -16.57
CA VAL A 64 -11.12 11.95 -16.60
C VAL A 64 -10.81 11.52 -18.03
N GLU A 65 -9.62 10.96 -18.23
CA GLU A 65 -9.24 10.25 -19.43
C GLU A 65 -9.38 8.75 -19.22
N TYR A 66 -9.90 8.03 -20.22
CA TYR A 66 -10.10 6.59 -20.15
C TYR A 66 -9.14 5.91 -21.12
N ARG A 67 -8.38 4.93 -20.63
CA ARG A 67 -7.41 4.17 -21.40
C ARG A 67 -7.54 2.68 -21.10
N VAL A 68 -7.19 1.87 -22.09
CA VAL A 68 -7.07 0.42 -21.92
C VAL A 68 -5.84 0.13 -21.09
N LEU A 69 -5.95 -0.81 -20.16
CA LEU A 69 -4.88 -1.36 -19.35
C LEU A 69 -4.39 -2.66 -20.02
N ASN A 70 -3.16 -2.64 -20.52
CA ASN A 70 -2.47 -3.80 -21.06
C ASN A 70 -0.95 -3.62 -20.85
N GLU A 71 -0.16 -4.61 -21.26
CA GLU A 71 1.29 -4.62 -21.06
C GLU A 71 2.02 -3.41 -21.70
N GLU A 72 1.52 -2.91 -22.83
CA GLU A 72 2.11 -1.76 -23.54
C GLU A 72 1.69 -0.43 -22.91
N THR A 73 0.48 -0.36 -22.35
CA THR A 73 -0.13 0.89 -21.87
C THR A 73 -0.05 1.08 -20.36
N VAL A 74 0.23 0.03 -19.59
CA VAL A 74 0.26 0.08 -18.12
C VAL A 74 1.23 1.16 -17.61
N PRO A 75 0.80 2.03 -16.67
CA PRO A 75 1.66 3.03 -16.06
C PRO A 75 2.88 2.40 -15.42
N ASN A 76 4.04 3.05 -15.54
CA ASN A 76 5.29 2.53 -14.97
C ASN A 76 5.15 2.19 -13.49
N ASP A 77 4.49 3.06 -12.73
CA ASP A 77 4.32 2.91 -11.28
C ASP A 77 3.42 1.71 -10.89
N ALA A 78 2.57 1.24 -11.81
CA ALA A 78 1.61 0.17 -11.60
C ALA A 78 1.99 -1.18 -12.25
N LYS A 79 3.15 -1.24 -12.91
CA LYS A 79 3.58 -2.44 -13.66
C LYS A 79 3.66 -3.69 -12.80
N ALA A 80 4.16 -3.59 -11.57
CA ALA A 80 4.29 -4.76 -10.72
C ALA A 80 2.94 -5.33 -10.30
N LEU A 81 2.00 -4.47 -9.88
CA LEU A 81 0.65 -4.92 -9.57
C LEU A 81 0.00 -5.54 -10.82
N PHE A 82 0.21 -4.95 -12.00
CA PHE A 82 -0.32 -5.50 -13.25
C PHE A 82 0.24 -6.90 -13.57
N PHE A 83 1.56 -7.11 -13.47
CA PHE A 83 2.16 -8.43 -13.74
C PHE A 83 1.81 -9.46 -12.68
N LEU A 84 1.74 -9.06 -11.41
CA LEU A 84 1.21 -9.93 -10.34
C LEU A 84 -0.23 -10.34 -10.65
N MET A 85 -1.06 -9.42 -11.12
CA MET A 85 -2.43 -9.68 -11.52
C MET A 85 -2.56 -10.52 -12.79
N ASP A 86 -1.60 -10.43 -13.71
CA ASP A 86 -1.47 -11.33 -14.86
C ASP A 86 -1.14 -12.76 -14.41
N ASP A 87 -0.15 -12.93 -13.51
CA ASP A 87 0.19 -14.24 -12.94
C ASP A 87 -0.99 -14.87 -12.18
N ILE A 88 -1.67 -14.06 -11.36
CA ILE A 88 -2.90 -14.45 -10.67
C ILE A 88 -3.97 -14.88 -11.66
N GLY A 89 -4.19 -14.11 -12.73
CA GLY A 89 -5.15 -14.44 -13.80
C GLY A 89 -4.81 -15.72 -14.57
N HIS A 90 -3.53 -16.08 -14.62
CA HIS A 90 -3.06 -17.36 -15.15
C HIS A 90 -3.08 -18.50 -14.12
N GLY A 91 -3.56 -18.24 -12.90
CA GLY A 91 -3.65 -19.23 -11.83
C GLY A 91 -2.28 -19.68 -11.32
N ARG A 92 -1.32 -18.77 -11.19
CA ARG A 92 0.02 -19.06 -10.66
C ARG A 92 0.15 -18.60 -9.21
N ASN A 93 0.60 -19.48 -8.31
CA ASN A 93 0.84 -19.18 -6.89
C ASN A 93 -0.34 -18.49 -6.17
N ILE A 94 -1.56 -18.95 -6.40
CA ILE A 94 -2.79 -18.34 -5.87
C ILE A 94 -3.42 -19.10 -4.70
N VAL A 95 -2.96 -20.33 -4.43
CA VAL A 95 -3.51 -21.20 -3.38
C VAL A 95 -2.41 -21.66 -2.43
N PRO A 96 -2.56 -21.52 -1.11
CA PRO A 96 -1.61 -22.03 -0.14
C PRO A 96 -1.37 -23.53 -0.31
N HIS A 97 -0.12 -23.95 -0.17
CA HIS A 97 0.25 -25.37 -0.27
C HIS A 97 -0.55 -26.28 0.66
N ALA A 98 -0.99 -25.76 1.82
CA ALA A 98 -1.79 -26.51 2.79
C ALA A 98 -3.13 -27.04 2.23
N LEU A 99 -3.67 -26.40 1.19
CA LEU A 99 -4.90 -26.83 0.53
C LEU A 99 -4.65 -27.83 -0.61
N LYS A 100 -3.39 -28.11 -0.96
CA LYS A 100 -3.02 -28.94 -2.11
C LYS A 100 -3.62 -30.33 -2.05
N SER A 101 -3.41 -31.08 -0.96
CA SER A 101 -3.94 -32.44 -0.81
C SER A 101 -5.46 -32.48 -0.91
N THR A 102 -6.15 -31.52 -0.30
CA THR A 102 -7.61 -31.41 -0.34
C THR A 102 -8.12 -31.17 -1.75
N VAL A 103 -7.47 -30.29 -2.52
CA VAL A 103 -7.84 -30.01 -3.90
C VAL A 103 -7.51 -31.19 -4.83
N GLU A 104 -6.33 -31.80 -4.67
CA GLU A 104 -5.92 -32.97 -5.45
C GLU A 104 -6.88 -34.15 -5.23
N GLU A 105 -7.29 -34.40 -3.99
CA GLU A 105 -8.28 -35.42 -3.67
C GLU A 105 -9.65 -35.13 -4.32
N LYS A 106 -10.09 -33.86 -4.29
CA LYS A 106 -11.34 -33.45 -4.94
C LYS A 106 -11.31 -33.66 -6.45
N LEU A 107 -10.17 -33.40 -7.08
CA LEU A 107 -9.98 -33.44 -8.52
C LEU A 107 -9.41 -34.76 -9.04
N LYS A 108 -9.28 -35.79 -8.19
CA LYS A 108 -8.68 -37.09 -8.54
C LYS A 108 -9.28 -37.77 -9.79
N ASP A 109 -10.58 -37.59 -10.00
CA ASP A 109 -11.32 -38.16 -11.14
C ASP A 109 -11.40 -37.20 -12.34
N GLN A 110 -10.70 -36.05 -12.29
CA GLN A 110 -10.68 -35.00 -13.30
C GLN A 110 -9.23 -34.64 -13.72
N PRO A 111 -8.50 -35.53 -14.42
CA PRO A 111 -7.07 -35.37 -14.68
C PRO A 111 -6.71 -34.12 -15.49
N MET A 112 -7.57 -33.69 -16.44
CA MET A 112 -7.37 -32.43 -17.18
C MET A 112 -7.59 -31.18 -16.31
N SER A 113 -8.44 -31.28 -15.29
CA SER A 113 -8.61 -30.20 -14.31
C SER A 113 -7.37 -30.15 -13.42
N LEU A 114 -6.90 -31.29 -12.91
CA LEU A 114 -5.75 -31.40 -12.01
C LEU A 114 -4.48 -30.78 -12.60
N SER A 115 -4.17 -31.04 -13.88
CA SER A 115 -2.97 -30.48 -14.53
C SER A 115 -2.97 -28.94 -14.63
N ARG A 116 -4.15 -28.30 -14.55
CA ARG A 116 -4.24 -26.83 -14.49
C ARG A 116 -3.86 -26.26 -13.12
N TRP A 117 -3.86 -27.10 -12.08
CA TRP A 117 -3.51 -26.69 -10.72
C TRP A 117 -2.04 -26.86 -10.37
N ASP A 118 -1.25 -27.47 -11.27
CA ASP A 118 0.18 -27.73 -11.04
C ASP A 118 0.95 -26.45 -10.67
N SER A 119 0.62 -25.31 -11.28
CA SER A 119 1.23 -24.00 -11.00
C SER A 119 0.47 -23.15 -9.97
N ALA A 120 -0.71 -23.57 -9.54
CA ALA A 120 -1.59 -22.75 -8.71
C ALA A 120 -1.23 -22.79 -7.23
N PHE A 121 -0.62 -23.89 -6.79
CA PHE A 121 -0.20 -24.02 -5.41
C PHE A 121 1.08 -23.23 -5.19
N MET A 122 1.02 -22.34 -4.22
CA MET A 122 2.19 -21.67 -3.68
C MET A 122 3.19 -22.73 -3.16
N PRO A 123 4.50 -22.39 -3.11
CA PRO A 123 5.50 -23.25 -2.51
C PRO A 123 5.12 -23.67 -1.08
N GLN A 124 5.55 -24.86 -0.67
CA GLN A 124 5.29 -25.33 0.68
C GLN A 124 5.90 -24.37 1.70
N GLY A 125 5.06 -23.83 2.59
CA GLY A 125 5.50 -22.83 3.55
C GLY A 125 5.53 -21.40 3.02
N HIS A 126 4.94 -21.09 1.87
CA HIS A 126 4.75 -19.72 1.44
C HIS A 126 3.61 -19.05 2.21
N ASP A 127 3.85 -17.84 2.72
CA ASP A 127 2.88 -16.89 3.25
C ASP A 127 3.26 -15.53 2.67
N ASP A 128 2.32 -14.88 1.99
CA ASP A 128 2.57 -13.61 1.29
C ASP A 128 2.56 -12.41 2.25
N GLY A 129 2.13 -12.61 3.51
CA GLY A 129 2.03 -11.57 4.52
C GLY A 129 1.08 -10.44 4.12
N LEU A 130 0.20 -10.70 3.16
CA LEU A 130 -0.78 -9.75 2.70
C LEU A 130 -2.02 -9.81 3.62
N PRO A 131 -2.72 -8.69 3.79
CA PRO A 131 -3.95 -8.66 4.57
C PRO A 131 -5.03 -9.55 3.95
N GLY A 132 -5.74 -10.27 4.81
CA GLY A 132 -6.81 -11.19 4.47
C GLY A 132 -6.38 -12.66 4.50
N ARG A 133 -7.35 -13.55 4.66
CA ARG A 133 -7.15 -15.01 4.61
C ARG A 133 -7.53 -15.56 3.25
N VAL A 134 -6.93 -16.70 2.91
CA VAL A 134 -7.41 -17.52 1.79
C VAL A 134 -8.56 -18.42 2.26
N PRO A 135 -9.77 -18.33 1.69
CA PRO A 135 -10.90 -19.17 2.08
C PRO A 135 -10.64 -20.66 1.85
N SER A 136 -11.24 -21.49 2.70
CA SER A 136 -11.20 -22.95 2.57
C SER A 136 -11.91 -23.43 1.30
N LEU A 137 -11.59 -24.66 0.86
CA LEU A 137 -12.21 -25.24 -0.33
C LEU A 137 -13.75 -25.29 -0.22
N GLU A 138 -14.28 -25.57 0.96
CA GLU A 138 -15.73 -25.62 1.21
C GLU A 138 -16.40 -24.24 1.05
N GLU A 139 -15.74 -23.18 1.53
CA GLU A 139 -16.21 -21.80 1.34
C GLU A 139 -16.20 -21.42 -0.14
N VAL A 140 -15.11 -21.73 -0.86
CA VAL A 140 -15.00 -21.49 -2.31
C VAL A 140 -16.03 -22.27 -3.11
N GLU A 141 -16.30 -23.53 -2.73
CA GLU A 141 -17.38 -24.34 -3.32
C GLU A 141 -18.75 -23.68 -3.11
N SER A 142 -19.02 -23.18 -1.90
CA SER A 142 -20.27 -22.46 -1.63
C SER A 142 -20.43 -21.22 -2.50
N ILE A 143 -19.34 -20.46 -2.71
CA ILE A 143 -19.34 -19.29 -3.61
C ILE A 143 -19.61 -19.71 -5.05
N LEU A 144 -18.98 -20.78 -5.53
CA LEU A 144 -19.18 -21.29 -6.89
C LEU A 144 -20.64 -21.69 -7.12
N GLU A 145 -21.25 -22.45 -6.20
CA GLU A 145 -22.65 -22.86 -6.31
C GLU A 145 -23.60 -21.65 -6.37
N LYS A 146 -23.35 -20.65 -5.51
CA LYS A 146 -24.14 -19.41 -5.50
C LYS A 146 -23.96 -18.62 -6.79
N ALA A 147 -22.74 -18.54 -7.34
CA ALA A 147 -22.46 -17.86 -8.60
C ALA A 147 -23.17 -18.55 -9.79
N VAL A 148 -23.13 -19.88 -9.86
CA VAL A 148 -23.86 -20.67 -10.87
C VAL A 148 -25.37 -20.44 -10.77
N GLU A 149 -25.93 -20.41 -9.56
CA GLU A 149 -27.35 -20.09 -9.37
C GLU A 149 -27.67 -18.66 -9.84
N CYS A 150 -26.85 -17.67 -9.46
CA CYS A 150 -27.04 -16.28 -9.86
C CYS A 150 -27.04 -16.12 -11.39
N GLU A 151 -26.12 -16.81 -12.10
CA GLU A 151 -26.05 -16.78 -13.56
C GLU A 151 -27.25 -17.49 -14.20
N LYS A 152 -27.61 -18.69 -13.71
CA LYS A 152 -28.73 -19.48 -14.23
C LYS A 152 -30.08 -18.76 -14.04
N CYS A 153 -30.28 -18.12 -12.90
CA CYS A 153 -31.50 -17.41 -12.55
C CYS A 153 -31.52 -15.96 -13.06
N GLN A 154 -30.46 -15.51 -13.73
CA GLN A 154 -30.29 -14.12 -14.22
C GLN A 154 -30.54 -13.08 -13.12
N TYR A 155 -29.98 -13.33 -11.94
CA TYR A 155 -30.16 -12.46 -10.79
C TYR A 155 -29.62 -11.04 -11.03
N GLU A 156 -30.29 -10.11 -10.36
CA GLU A 156 -29.96 -8.69 -10.31
C GLU A 156 -28.63 -8.41 -9.62
N GLU A 157 -28.01 -7.26 -9.92
CA GLU A 157 -26.72 -6.83 -9.35
C GLU A 157 -26.68 -6.91 -7.81
N LEU A 158 -27.76 -6.47 -7.15
CA LEU A 158 -27.89 -6.55 -5.69
C LEU A 158 -27.82 -7.99 -5.17
N MET A 159 -28.42 -8.93 -5.91
CA MET A 159 -28.42 -10.34 -5.53
C MET A 159 -27.04 -10.97 -5.73
N TRP A 160 -26.31 -10.59 -6.79
CA TRP A 160 -24.90 -10.96 -6.95
C TRP A 160 -24.05 -10.47 -5.77
N ASN A 161 -24.23 -9.21 -5.35
CA ASN A 161 -23.50 -8.65 -4.22
C ASN A 161 -23.78 -9.41 -2.92
N ALA A 162 -25.05 -9.67 -2.62
CA ALA A 162 -25.46 -10.35 -1.39
C ALA A 162 -25.08 -11.84 -1.34
N ARG A 163 -25.01 -12.52 -2.50
CA ARG A 163 -24.84 -13.97 -2.57
C ARG A 163 -23.42 -14.40 -2.91
N VAL A 164 -22.66 -13.56 -3.59
CA VAL A 164 -21.35 -13.93 -4.15
C VAL A 164 -20.29 -12.95 -3.68
N HIS A 165 -20.43 -11.66 -3.98
CA HIS A 165 -19.32 -10.71 -3.79
C HIS A 165 -19.03 -10.42 -2.33
N LEU A 166 -20.05 -10.11 -1.52
CA LEU A 166 -19.87 -9.86 -0.08
C LEU A 166 -19.44 -11.13 0.66
N PRO A 167 -20.11 -12.29 0.51
CA PRO A 167 -19.65 -13.51 1.17
C PRO A 167 -18.23 -13.93 0.79
N LEU A 168 -17.76 -13.58 -0.41
CA LEU A 168 -16.36 -13.80 -0.80
C LEU A 168 -15.41 -12.86 -0.06
N LEU A 169 -15.76 -11.58 0.06
CA LEU A 169 -14.98 -10.58 0.82
C LEU A 169 -14.98 -10.88 2.32
N ASP A 170 -16.13 -11.26 2.88
CA ASP A 170 -16.24 -11.73 4.28
C ASP A 170 -15.36 -12.97 4.46
N GLY A 171 -15.33 -13.87 3.47
CA GLY A 171 -14.42 -15.00 3.45
C GLY A 171 -12.93 -14.65 3.46
N ILE A 172 -12.58 -13.42 3.07
CA ILE A 172 -11.19 -12.92 3.05
C ILE A 172 -10.88 -12.14 4.33
N PHE A 173 -11.78 -11.27 4.79
CA PHE A 173 -11.49 -10.33 5.90
C PHE A 173 -12.07 -10.78 7.25
N GLU A 174 -12.97 -11.76 7.27
CA GLU A 174 -13.59 -12.29 8.48
C GLU A 174 -13.34 -13.79 8.65
N ASP A 175 -13.25 -14.23 9.89
CA ASP A 175 -13.14 -15.64 10.25
C ASP A 175 -14.51 -16.34 10.19
N ARG A 176 -14.53 -17.63 10.50
CA ARG A 176 -15.75 -18.47 10.42
C ARG A 176 -16.84 -18.05 11.41
N PHE A 177 -16.50 -17.21 12.39
CA PHE A 177 -17.39 -16.69 13.42
C PHE A 177 -17.81 -15.24 13.15
N GLY A 178 -17.30 -14.63 12.07
CA GLY A 178 -17.53 -13.23 11.72
C GLY A 178 -16.65 -12.27 12.52
N GLU A 179 -15.55 -12.74 13.11
CA GLU A 179 -14.54 -11.88 13.70
C GLU A 179 -13.51 -11.46 12.64
N GLN A 180 -13.11 -10.20 12.68
CA GLN A 180 -12.17 -9.65 11.73
C GLN A 180 -10.79 -10.33 11.84
N CYS A 181 -10.19 -10.64 10.69
CA CYS A 181 -8.92 -11.36 10.63
C CYS A 181 -7.69 -10.45 10.73
N ASP A 182 -7.79 -9.19 10.32
CA ASP A 182 -6.66 -8.27 10.11
C ASP A 182 -7.06 -6.79 10.20
N ASP A 183 -6.22 -5.87 9.73
CA ASP A 183 -6.45 -4.42 9.74
C ASP A 183 -7.34 -3.92 8.59
N PHE A 184 -8.03 -4.80 7.84
CA PHE A 184 -8.88 -4.41 6.71
C PHE A 184 -10.26 -5.04 6.81
N ASN A 185 -11.27 -4.36 6.27
CA ASN A 185 -12.59 -4.93 6.14
C ASN A 185 -13.32 -4.36 4.92
N ALA A 186 -14.32 -5.10 4.42
CA ALA A 186 -15.17 -4.69 3.32
C ALA A 186 -16.53 -4.21 3.82
N MET A 187 -17.10 -3.21 3.17
CA MET A 187 -18.43 -2.72 3.49
C MET A 187 -19.22 -2.27 2.27
N ILE A 188 -20.54 -2.32 2.40
CA ILE A 188 -21.46 -1.82 1.36
C ILE A 188 -21.47 -0.28 1.37
N CYS A 189 -21.26 0.31 0.20
CA CYS A 189 -21.21 1.75 -0.01
C CYS A 189 -22.18 2.24 -1.10
N THR A 190 -23.24 1.47 -1.39
CA THR A 190 -24.19 1.78 -2.50
C THR A 190 -24.82 3.19 -2.44
N THR A 191 -24.89 3.81 -1.27
CA THR A 191 -25.40 5.19 -1.10
C THR A 191 -24.31 6.25 -1.06
N ALA A 192 -23.04 5.88 -1.01
CA ALA A 192 -21.92 6.82 -0.99
C ALA A 192 -21.84 7.60 -2.30
N ARG A 193 -21.55 8.90 -2.20
CA ARG A 193 -21.40 9.83 -3.32
C ARG A 193 -20.18 10.70 -3.09
N PRO A 194 -19.46 11.12 -4.14
CA PRO A 194 -18.47 12.16 -3.99
C PRO A 194 -19.10 13.41 -3.38
N HIS A 195 -18.39 14.02 -2.44
CA HIS A 195 -18.82 15.30 -1.91
C HIS A 195 -18.72 16.37 -3.01
N ALA A 196 -19.67 17.30 -3.03
CA ALA A 196 -19.84 18.28 -4.11
C ALA A 196 -18.57 19.12 -4.38
N GLU A 197 -17.75 19.35 -3.35
CA GLU A 197 -16.48 20.09 -3.47
C GLU A 197 -15.39 19.34 -4.24
N PHE A 198 -15.42 18.01 -4.23
CA PHE A 198 -14.44 17.16 -4.90
C PHE A 198 -14.99 16.53 -6.16
N GLU A 199 -16.24 16.84 -6.52
CA GLU A 199 -16.91 16.19 -7.64
C GLU A 199 -16.54 16.86 -8.97
N PRO A 200 -15.90 16.16 -9.93
CA PRO A 200 -15.48 16.76 -11.19
C PRO A 200 -16.65 17.11 -12.13
N MET A 201 -17.80 16.45 -11.94
CA MET A 201 -19.06 16.78 -12.59
C MET A 201 -20.23 16.28 -11.74
N PRO A 202 -21.36 16.99 -11.67
CA PRO A 202 -22.53 16.52 -10.92
C PRO A 202 -22.92 15.09 -11.32
N SER A 203 -22.88 14.18 -10.37
CA SER A 203 -23.30 12.81 -10.58
C SER A 203 -24.76 12.61 -10.25
N THR A 204 -25.38 11.72 -11.01
CA THR A 204 -26.79 11.38 -10.89
C THR A 204 -26.91 9.88 -10.72
N GLY A 205 -26.28 9.32 -9.67
CA GLY A 205 -26.37 7.89 -9.40
C GLY A 205 -25.36 7.36 -8.39
N ARG A 206 -25.47 6.05 -8.09
CA ARG A 206 -24.45 5.27 -7.36
C ARG A 206 -23.11 5.33 -8.08
N MET A 207 -22.01 5.21 -7.35
CA MET A 207 -20.66 5.24 -7.91
C MET A 207 -19.92 3.94 -7.70
N VAL A 208 -19.80 3.55 -6.44
CA VAL A 208 -19.23 2.28 -6.00
C VAL A 208 -20.28 1.55 -5.16
N ASP A 209 -20.18 0.23 -5.11
CA ASP A 209 -21.14 -0.60 -4.40
C ASP A 209 -20.55 -1.17 -3.12
N ILE A 210 -19.25 -1.48 -3.15
CA ILE A 210 -18.49 -2.04 -2.04
C ILE A 210 -17.16 -1.31 -1.96
N CYS A 211 -16.66 -1.12 -0.75
CA CYS A 211 -15.34 -0.57 -0.48
C CYS A 211 -14.59 -1.48 0.48
N VAL A 212 -13.28 -1.62 0.29
CA VAL A 212 -12.36 -2.13 1.32
C VAL A 212 -11.74 -0.94 2.02
N HIS A 213 -11.77 -0.94 3.34
CA HIS A 213 -11.22 0.12 4.17
C HIS A 213 -10.22 -0.45 5.18
N ALA A 214 -9.30 0.39 5.62
CA ALA A 214 -8.49 0.10 6.79
C ALA A 214 -9.36 0.22 8.06
N SER A 215 -9.26 -0.76 8.94
CA SER A 215 -9.93 -0.85 10.25
C SER A 215 -8.88 -0.68 11.33
N LEU A 216 -8.71 0.58 11.75
CA LEU A 216 -7.66 1.00 12.68
C LEU A 216 -8.25 1.37 14.05
N ASP A 217 -9.43 0.84 14.34
CA ASP A 217 -10.23 1.05 15.55
C ASP A 217 -9.62 0.44 16.81
N GLN A 218 -8.53 -0.31 16.67
CA GLN A 218 -7.78 -0.87 17.80
C GLN A 218 -6.55 -0.02 18.19
N ASP A 219 -6.19 1.01 17.42
CA ASP A 219 -5.07 1.92 17.69
C ASP A 219 -5.60 3.30 18.12
N GLU A 220 -5.77 3.50 19.44
CA GLU A 220 -6.31 4.75 20.03
C GLU A 220 -5.61 6.03 19.52
N PRO A 221 -4.26 6.12 19.47
CA PRO A 221 -3.57 7.25 18.84
C PRO A 221 -3.96 7.50 17.39
N PHE A 222 -4.13 6.44 16.59
CA PHE A 222 -4.48 6.58 15.18
C PHE A 222 -5.92 7.02 15.00
N GLU A 223 -6.85 6.45 15.77
CA GLU A 223 -8.26 6.84 15.78
C GLU A 223 -8.42 8.33 16.13
N ALA A 224 -7.67 8.82 17.13
CA ALA A 224 -7.68 10.24 17.50
C ALA A 224 -7.16 11.15 16.35
N ALA A 225 -6.11 10.73 15.64
CA ALA A 225 -5.59 11.46 14.50
C ALA A 225 -6.58 11.48 13.32
N LEU A 226 -7.29 10.38 13.08
CA LEU A 226 -8.35 10.31 12.08
C LEU A 226 -9.53 11.21 12.45
N ALA A 227 -9.93 11.26 13.72
CA ALA A 227 -10.99 12.15 14.19
C ALA A 227 -10.61 13.63 14.04
N GLU A 228 -9.38 14.01 14.36
CA GLU A 228 -8.87 15.36 14.13
C GLU A 228 -8.87 15.71 12.65
N PHE A 229 -8.37 14.81 11.79
CA PHE A 229 -8.34 15.01 10.35
C PHE A 229 -9.75 15.11 9.75
N SER A 230 -10.65 14.21 10.14
CA SER A 230 -12.06 14.21 9.75
C SER A 230 -12.73 15.55 10.10
N GLY A 231 -12.47 16.08 11.30
CA GLY A 231 -13.06 17.34 11.77
C GLY A 231 -12.65 18.60 11.01
N ILE A 232 -11.54 18.56 10.25
CA ILE A 232 -11.10 19.68 9.40
C ILE A 232 -11.44 19.49 7.92
N THR A 233 -11.92 18.30 7.54
CA THR A 233 -12.27 18.01 6.14
C THR A 233 -13.64 18.60 5.78
N PRO A 234 -13.85 19.07 4.55
CA PRO A 234 -15.17 19.51 4.10
C PRO A 234 -16.21 18.39 4.07
N THR A 235 -15.76 17.15 3.93
CA THR A 235 -16.60 15.95 3.92
C THR A 235 -17.03 15.50 5.32
N LEU A 236 -16.40 16.02 6.37
CA LEU A 236 -16.49 15.50 7.74
C LEU A 236 -16.15 14.01 7.83
N THR A 237 -15.33 13.51 6.89
CA THR A 237 -14.79 12.15 6.85
C THR A 237 -13.32 12.18 6.44
N VAL A 238 -12.60 11.09 6.67
CA VAL A 238 -11.22 10.94 6.16
C VAL A 238 -11.15 10.62 4.66
N ASN A 239 -12.26 10.76 3.94
CA ASN A 239 -12.43 10.38 2.53
C ASN A 239 -13.10 11.50 1.72
N HIS A 240 -13.17 11.31 0.40
CA HIS A 240 -13.77 12.24 -0.56
C HIS A 240 -15.31 12.23 -0.61
N THR A 241 -15.95 11.62 0.39
CA THR A 241 -17.41 11.42 0.50
C THR A 241 -17.88 11.77 1.91
N ASP A 242 -19.08 12.32 2.05
CA ASP A 242 -19.75 12.57 3.34
C ASP A 242 -20.49 11.33 3.87
N PHE A 243 -20.24 10.15 3.30
CA PHE A 243 -20.84 8.90 3.72
C PHE A 243 -20.35 8.52 5.13
N GLU A 244 -21.20 8.78 6.14
CA GLU A 244 -20.92 8.59 7.57
C GLU A 244 -20.27 7.24 7.93
N PRO A 245 -20.67 6.09 7.35
CA PRO A 245 -20.00 4.82 7.65
C PRO A 245 -18.51 4.80 7.29
N LEU A 246 -18.03 5.68 6.40
CA LEU A 246 -16.62 5.88 6.07
C LEU A 246 -15.96 7.04 6.82
N GLN A 247 -16.60 7.59 7.86
CA GLN A 247 -16.11 8.78 8.57
C GLN A 247 -14.66 8.65 9.03
N LEU A 248 -14.34 7.57 9.74
CA LEU A 248 -13.00 7.30 10.28
C LEU A 248 -12.35 6.07 9.65
N ARG A 249 -12.80 5.67 8.45
CA ARG A 249 -12.35 4.44 7.79
C ARG A 249 -11.67 4.80 6.47
N PRO A 250 -10.33 4.91 6.42
CA PRO A 250 -9.62 5.24 5.20
C PRO A 250 -9.92 4.23 4.08
N LEU A 251 -10.34 4.73 2.92
CA LEU A 251 -10.64 3.91 1.75
C LEU A 251 -9.36 3.40 1.09
N VAL A 252 -9.28 2.08 0.89
CA VAL A 252 -8.12 1.39 0.31
C VAL A 252 -8.42 0.89 -1.09
N LEU A 253 -9.59 0.28 -1.28
CA LEU A 253 -10.01 -0.28 -2.57
C LEU A 253 -11.48 0.02 -2.85
N SER A 254 -11.75 0.46 -4.07
CA SER A 254 -13.11 0.75 -4.55
C SER A 254 -13.61 -0.37 -5.45
N ILE A 255 -14.80 -0.90 -5.20
CA ILE A 255 -15.40 -1.98 -5.99
C ILE A 255 -16.75 -1.53 -6.55
N GLY A 256 -16.81 -1.44 -7.88
CA GLY A 256 -18.04 -1.18 -8.63
C GLY A 256 -18.58 -2.49 -9.20
N THR A 257 -19.88 -2.74 -9.05
CA THR A 257 -20.51 -3.99 -9.49
C THR A 257 -21.53 -3.72 -10.58
N ARG A 258 -21.64 -4.62 -11.55
CA ARG A 258 -22.59 -4.54 -12.67
C ARG A 258 -23.14 -5.90 -13.03
N ARG A 259 -24.29 -5.87 -13.67
CA ARG A 259 -24.85 -7.05 -14.33
C ARG A 259 -23.87 -7.59 -15.40
N PRO A 260 -23.88 -8.92 -15.64
CA PRO A 260 -23.16 -9.50 -16.76
C PRO A 260 -23.62 -8.92 -18.11
N GLY A 261 -22.67 -8.57 -18.98
CA GLY A 261 -22.90 -8.34 -20.42
C GLY A 261 -23.40 -6.97 -20.85
N LEU A 262 -23.60 -6.00 -19.95
CA LEU A 262 -24.06 -4.64 -20.28
C LEU A 262 -23.34 -3.56 -19.44
N GLU A 263 -23.40 -2.31 -19.90
CA GLU A 263 -23.04 -1.09 -19.14
C GLU A 263 -21.55 -0.89 -18.75
N TRP A 264 -20.59 -1.42 -19.52
CA TRP A 264 -19.15 -1.20 -19.26
C TRP A 264 -18.76 0.29 -19.21
N ASP A 265 -19.21 1.10 -20.17
CA ASP A 265 -18.93 2.55 -20.19
C ASP A 265 -19.48 3.27 -18.96
N LYS A 266 -20.61 2.81 -18.42
CA LYS A 266 -21.19 3.34 -17.19
C LYS A 266 -20.39 2.92 -15.97
N ALA A 267 -19.85 1.70 -15.95
CA ALA A 267 -18.95 1.22 -14.89
C ALA A 267 -17.65 2.04 -14.88
N GLN A 268 -17.01 2.21 -16.04
CA GLN A 268 -15.83 3.06 -16.18
C GLN A 268 -16.14 4.51 -15.80
N LEU A 269 -17.26 5.07 -16.29
CA LEU A 269 -17.66 6.43 -15.95
C LEU A 269 -17.77 6.64 -14.44
N GLN A 270 -18.49 5.75 -13.75
CA GLN A 270 -18.68 5.86 -12.30
C GLN A 270 -17.37 5.70 -11.53
N MET A 271 -16.56 4.69 -11.86
CA MET A 271 -15.26 4.50 -11.22
C MET A 271 -14.31 5.67 -11.49
N GLY A 272 -14.30 6.18 -12.72
CA GLY A 272 -13.48 7.32 -13.11
C GLY A 272 -13.85 8.59 -12.36
N VAL A 273 -15.15 8.88 -12.20
CA VAL A 273 -15.61 10.03 -11.39
C VAL A 273 -15.24 9.83 -9.92
N TRP A 274 -15.46 8.64 -9.37
CA TRP A 274 -15.10 8.30 -7.98
C TRP A 274 -13.61 8.51 -7.71
N HIS A 275 -12.74 7.92 -8.53
CA HIS A 275 -11.29 8.06 -8.40
C HIS A 275 -10.83 9.51 -8.62
N ALA A 276 -11.42 10.24 -9.57
CA ALA A 276 -11.09 11.65 -9.77
C ALA A 276 -11.46 12.51 -8.57
N SER A 277 -12.58 12.22 -7.90
CA SER A 277 -12.93 12.85 -6.63
C SER A 277 -11.97 12.47 -5.50
N GLN A 278 -11.51 11.22 -5.46
CA GLN A 278 -10.49 10.80 -4.51
C GLN A 278 -9.16 11.56 -4.73
N TRP A 279 -8.71 11.71 -5.98
CA TRP A 279 -7.54 12.53 -6.30
C TRP A 279 -7.73 14.00 -5.93
N ALA A 280 -8.93 14.56 -6.14
CA ALA A 280 -9.24 15.93 -5.77
C ALA A 280 -9.18 16.14 -4.24
N PHE A 281 -9.74 15.20 -3.47
CA PHE A 281 -9.64 15.20 -2.01
C PHE A 281 -8.19 15.05 -1.52
N LEU A 282 -7.43 14.12 -2.08
CA LEU A 282 -6.02 13.94 -1.73
C LEU A 282 -5.20 15.20 -2.03
N ARG A 283 -5.47 15.86 -3.16
CA ARG A 283 -4.85 17.15 -3.49
C ARG A 283 -5.17 18.22 -2.45
N TRP A 284 -6.43 18.31 -2.04
CA TRP A 284 -6.86 19.22 -0.97
C TRP A 284 -6.15 18.91 0.35
N ALA A 285 -6.12 17.64 0.76
CA ALA A 285 -5.49 17.19 2.00
C ALA A 285 -3.98 17.49 2.04
N VAL A 286 -3.28 17.22 0.92
CA VAL A 286 -1.87 17.60 0.75
C VAL A 286 -1.71 19.12 0.83
N GLY A 287 -2.61 19.88 0.22
CA GLY A 287 -2.62 21.34 0.28
C GLY A 287 -2.72 21.86 1.72
N GLU A 288 -3.66 21.34 2.50
CA GLU A 288 -3.81 21.72 3.92
C GLU A 288 -2.57 21.36 4.74
N LYS A 289 -1.99 20.18 4.52
CA LYS A 289 -0.74 19.78 5.19
C LYS A 289 0.41 20.75 4.86
N LEU A 290 0.59 21.10 3.59
CA LEU A 290 1.62 22.05 3.14
C LEU A 290 1.39 23.45 3.71
N ARG A 291 0.13 23.89 3.83
CA ARG A 291 -0.24 25.18 4.43
C ARG A 291 0.14 25.24 5.91
N LYS A 292 -0.16 24.19 6.68
CA LYS A 292 0.21 24.08 8.10
C LYS A 292 1.73 24.04 8.34
N GLN A 293 2.51 23.60 7.34
CA GLN A 293 3.98 23.53 7.42
C GLN A 293 4.70 24.84 7.05
N ARG A 294 3.99 25.86 6.56
CA ARG A 294 4.62 27.16 6.28
C ARG A 294 4.99 27.86 7.60
N PRO A 295 6.24 28.35 7.76
CA PRO A 295 6.60 29.14 8.92
C PRO A 295 5.75 30.42 8.95
N ALA A 296 5.28 30.80 10.14
CA ALA A 296 4.64 32.09 10.38
C ALA A 296 5.65 33.22 10.14
N GLN A 297 5.81 33.65 8.89
CA GLN A 297 6.55 34.86 8.54
C GLN A 297 5.55 35.99 8.36
N GLY A 298 5.57 36.96 9.27
CA GLY A 298 4.85 38.24 9.13
C GLY A 298 3.88 38.60 10.25
N ALA A 299 4.26 38.42 11.52
CA ALA A 299 3.60 39.13 12.63
C ALA A 299 4.41 40.38 12.98
N GLU A 300 4.50 41.34 12.06
CA GLU A 300 4.85 42.74 12.34
C GLU A 300 4.33 43.59 11.18
N GLY A 301 3.19 44.25 11.41
CA GLY A 301 2.51 45.08 10.41
C GLY A 301 1.03 45.20 10.75
N GLY A 302 0.70 46.04 11.73
CA GLY A 302 -0.68 46.32 12.10
C GLY A 302 -1.46 46.94 10.94
N GLY A 303 -2.67 46.45 10.73
CA GLY A 303 -3.67 46.99 9.82
C GLY A 303 -4.93 46.17 9.90
N GLU A 304 -5.93 46.67 10.64
CA GLU A 304 -7.30 46.18 10.57
C GLU A 304 -7.79 46.31 9.12
N GLY A 305 -8.29 45.21 8.56
CA GLY A 305 -8.78 45.15 7.18
C GLY A 305 -9.53 43.86 6.92
N GLU A 306 -10.84 43.96 7.08
CA GLU A 306 -11.96 43.23 6.45
C GLU A 306 -11.72 41.85 5.81
N GLU A 307 -12.61 40.93 6.20
CA GLU A 307 -12.94 39.69 5.50
C GLU A 307 -13.15 39.98 3.99
N GLY A 308 -12.20 39.53 3.16
CA GLY A 308 -12.20 39.74 1.72
C GLY A 308 -11.95 38.43 0.99
N GLU A 309 -13.02 37.95 0.36
CA GLU A 309 -13.17 37.11 -0.83
C GLU A 309 -11.91 36.50 -1.50
N GLU A 310 -12.09 35.23 -1.87
CA GLU A 310 -11.36 34.43 -2.87
C GLU A 310 -10.51 35.25 -3.86
N GLY A 311 -9.24 35.47 -3.51
CA GLY A 311 -8.24 36.06 -4.40
C GLY A 311 -7.66 35.03 -5.36
N GLU A 312 -7.83 35.28 -6.65
CA GLU A 312 -7.34 34.58 -7.84
C GLU A 312 -6.09 33.69 -7.66
N GLU A 313 -6.18 32.43 -8.11
CA GLU A 313 -5.09 31.43 -8.23
C GLU A 313 -3.94 31.82 -9.21
N GLY A 314 -3.69 33.11 -9.46
CA GLY A 314 -2.83 33.62 -10.53
C GLY A 314 -1.43 34.13 -10.13
N GLY A 315 -1.04 34.08 -8.85
CA GLY A 315 0.27 34.55 -8.38
C GLY A 315 1.37 33.48 -8.34
N GLU A 316 2.65 33.88 -8.45
CA GLU A 316 3.83 32.98 -8.36
C GLU A 316 3.80 32.05 -7.12
N GLY A 317 3.26 32.53 -6.00
CA GLY A 317 3.10 31.74 -4.78
C GLY A 317 2.03 30.63 -4.87
N GLY A 318 0.98 30.84 -5.67
CA GLY A 318 -0.07 29.86 -5.95
C GLY A 318 0.42 28.75 -6.88
N GLU A 319 1.14 29.12 -7.95
CA GLU A 319 1.73 28.16 -8.89
C GLU A 319 2.75 27.23 -8.21
N LYS A 320 3.62 27.79 -7.35
CA LYS A 320 4.60 27.00 -6.60
C LYS A 320 3.93 26.02 -5.63
N SER A 321 2.85 26.44 -4.96
CA SER A 321 2.07 25.59 -4.07
C SER A 321 1.40 24.44 -4.83
N ARG A 322 0.82 24.74 -6.00
CA ARG A 322 0.21 23.76 -6.89
C ARG A 322 1.23 22.73 -7.39
N ALA A 323 2.42 23.17 -7.78
CA ALA A 323 3.50 22.28 -8.21
C ALA A 323 3.94 21.31 -7.08
N GLN A 324 4.01 21.78 -5.84
CA GLN A 324 4.33 20.94 -4.68
C GLN A 324 3.24 19.89 -4.39
N GLN A 325 1.96 20.26 -4.51
CA GLN A 325 0.86 19.32 -4.38
C GLN A 325 0.94 18.23 -5.47
N LEU A 326 1.13 18.63 -6.73
CA LEU A 326 1.27 17.70 -7.85
C LEU A 326 2.46 16.74 -7.67
N THR A 327 3.59 17.25 -7.18
CA THR A 327 4.78 16.43 -6.89
C THR A 327 4.57 15.46 -5.74
N ALA A 328 3.76 15.81 -4.72
CA ALA A 328 3.44 14.89 -3.65
C ALA A 328 2.49 13.78 -4.12
N LEU A 329 1.48 14.14 -4.93
CA LEU A 329 0.52 13.17 -5.47
C LEU A 329 1.15 12.21 -6.47
N SER A 330 2.14 12.64 -7.26
CA SER A 330 2.83 11.74 -8.20
C SER A 330 3.58 10.61 -7.49
N LYS A 331 3.93 10.77 -6.21
CA LYS A 331 4.56 9.70 -5.42
C LYS A 331 3.61 8.57 -5.05
N LEU A 332 2.30 8.82 -5.02
CA LEU A 332 1.31 7.77 -4.77
C LEU A 332 1.24 6.77 -5.94
N GLY A 333 1.68 7.16 -7.14
CA GLY A 333 1.69 6.33 -8.34
C GLY A 333 0.30 6.15 -8.93
N PHE A 334 -0.57 5.39 -8.25
CA PHE A 334 -1.91 5.07 -8.70
C PHE A 334 -2.89 4.79 -7.53
N ILE A 335 -4.19 4.81 -7.83
CA ILE A 335 -5.26 4.33 -6.93
C ILE A 335 -5.88 3.09 -7.58
N PRO A 336 -5.87 1.91 -6.93
CA PRO A 336 -6.48 0.70 -7.45
C PRO A 336 -8.00 0.70 -7.28
N GLY A 337 -8.68 -0.08 -8.10
CA GLY A 337 -10.10 -0.35 -8.02
C GLY A 337 -10.44 -1.65 -8.73
N ILE A 338 -11.66 -2.12 -8.53
CA ILE A 338 -12.18 -3.32 -9.17
C ILE A 338 -13.54 -3.02 -9.79
N ILE A 339 -13.75 -3.48 -11.02
CA ILE A 339 -15.08 -3.56 -11.62
C ILE A 339 -15.48 -5.02 -11.73
N VAL A 340 -16.60 -5.39 -11.12
CA VAL A 340 -17.16 -6.74 -11.21
C VAL A 340 -18.33 -6.73 -12.19
N GLN A 341 -18.27 -7.54 -13.24
CA GLN A 341 -19.36 -7.74 -14.19
C GLN A 341 -19.92 -9.16 -14.06
N GLY A 342 -20.90 -9.33 -13.18
CA GLY A 342 -21.43 -10.65 -12.82
C GLY A 342 -20.33 -11.53 -12.23
N ASN A 343 -19.87 -12.51 -13.01
CA ASN A 343 -18.79 -13.41 -12.58
C ASN A 343 -17.38 -12.93 -12.94
N ARG A 344 -17.18 -11.85 -13.72
CA ARG A 344 -15.83 -11.40 -14.14
C ARG A 344 -15.32 -10.27 -13.26
N TRP A 345 -14.07 -10.37 -12.82
CA TRP A 345 -13.41 -9.40 -11.95
C TRP A 345 -12.33 -8.67 -12.73
N HIS A 346 -12.51 -7.37 -12.89
CA HIS A 346 -11.63 -6.51 -13.66
C HIS A 346 -10.80 -5.63 -12.74
N LEU A 347 -9.49 -5.64 -12.90
CA LEU A 347 -8.61 -4.63 -12.33
C LEU A 347 -8.81 -3.32 -13.07
N VAL A 348 -8.98 -2.26 -12.31
CA VAL A 348 -8.90 -0.88 -12.79
C VAL A 348 -7.96 -0.10 -11.89
N MET A 349 -7.33 0.92 -12.43
CA MET A 349 -6.44 1.78 -11.67
C MET A 349 -6.51 3.19 -12.23
N SER A 350 -6.30 4.19 -11.40
CA SER A 350 -6.21 5.58 -11.87
C SER A 350 -4.88 6.21 -11.52
N THR A 351 -4.30 6.94 -12.45
CA THR A 351 -3.14 7.80 -12.20
C THR A 351 -3.54 9.27 -12.30
N TYR A 352 -2.71 10.15 -11.74
CA TYR A 352 -2.95 11.59 -11.75
C TYR A 352 -1.72 12.35 -12.23
N HIS A 353 -1.86 13.04 -13.36
CA HIS A 353 -0.79 13.83 -13.96
C HIS A 353 -1.32 15.17 -14.44
N GLU A 354 -0.60 16.25 -14.13
CA GLU A 354 -0.89 17.62 -14.59
C GLU A 354 -2.32 18.10 -14.34
N GLY A 355 -2.93 17.67 -13.23
CA GLY A 355 -4.29 18.08 -12.89
C GLY A 355 -5.40 17.17 -13.43
N LYS A 356 -5.05 16.13 -14.19
CA LYS A 356 -5.99 15.25 -14.87
C LYS A 356 -5.87 13.81 -14.38
N THR A 357 -7.02 13.16 -14.18
CA THR A 357 -7.10 11.75 -13.82
C THR A 357 -7.14 10.90 -15.07
N THR A 358 -6.35 9.83 -15.13
CA THR A 358 -6.44 8.80 -16.18
C THR A 358 -6.87 7.49 -15.54
N LEU A 359 -8.02 6.96 -15.92
CA LEU A 359 -8.49 5.63 -15.53
C LEU A 359 -8.02 4.61 -16.58
N TRP A 360 -7.32 3.59 -16.12
CA TRP A 360 -6.84 2.44 -16.87
C TRP A 360 -7.71 1.23 -16.51
N ALA A 361 -8.32 0.59 -17.49
CA ALA A 361 -9.29 -0.49 -17.26
C ALA A 361 -9.20 -1.62 -18.28
N GLU A 362 -10.04 -2.64 -18.16
CA GLU A 362 -10.20 -3.80 -19.08
C GLU A 362 -9.30 -5.01 -18.82
N TRP A 363 -8.63 -5.09 -17.67
CA TRP A 363 -7.83 -6.26 -17.32
C TRP A 363 -8.60 -7.25 -16.44
N VAL A 364 -8.84 -8.48 -16.90
CA VAL A 364 -9.54 -9.52 -16.10
C VAL A 364 -8.50 -10.38 -15.39
N PHE A 365 -8.56 -10.45 -14.06
CA PHE A 365 -7.65 -11.26 -13.25
C PHE A 365 -8.33 -12.49 -12.62
N GLY A 366 -9.66 -12.63 -12.74
CA GLY A 366 -10.36 -13.77 -12.17
C GLY A 366 -11.84 -13.82 -12.53
N THR A 367 -12.44 -14.99 -12.33
CA THR A 367 -13.90 -15.18 -12.47
C THR A 367 -14.49 -16.05 -11.36
N THR A 368 -15.80 -16.02 -11.17
CA THR A 368 -16.50 -16.94 -10.25
C THR A 368 -17.10 -18.16 -10.97
N LYS A 369 -16.46 -18.64 -12.04
CA LYS A 369 -16.94 -19.77 -12.88
C LYS A 369 -16.32 -21.12 -12.55
N SER A 370 -15.18 -21.13 -11.85
CA SER A 370 -14.51 -22.36 -11.44
C SER A 370 -13.83 -22.16 -10.09
N LEU A 371 -13.49 -23.26 -9.40
CA LEU A 371 -12.77 -23.20 -8.12
C LEU A 371 -11.44 -22.45 -8.25
N MET A 372 -10.69 -22.71 -9.33
CA MET A 372 -9.43 -22.04 -9.60
C MET A 372 -9.62 -20.54 -9.77
N ASP A 373 -10.58 -20.16 -10.63
CA ASP A 373 -10.79 -18.75 -10.95
C ASP A 373 -11.26 -17.96 -9.71
N ILE A 374 -11.98 -18.58 -8.78
CA ILE A 374 -12.37 -17.94 -7.51
C ILE A 374 -11.12 -17.71 -6.64
N TYR A 375 -10.18 -18.66 -6.60
CA TYR A 375 -8.90 -18.41 -5.93
C TYR A 375 -8.08 -17.31 -6.62
N CYS A 376 -8.14 -17.17 -7.95
CA CYS A 376 -7.59 -15.99 -8.62
C CYS A 376 -8.24 -14.69 -8.13
N VAL A 377 -9.56 -14.68 -7.95
CA VAL A 377 -10.28 -13.51 -7.40
C VAL A 377 -9.82 -13.19 -5.98
N VAL A 378 -9.70 -14.21 -5.12
CA VAL A 378 -9.20 -14.06 -3.74
C VAL A 378 -7.79 -13.46 -3.75
N ALA A 379 -6.85 -14.06 -4.48
CA ALA A 379 -5.47 -13.61 -4.53
C ALA A 379 -5.38 -12.18 -5.11
N GLY A 380 -6.16 -11.85 -6.14
CA GLY A 380 -6.18 -10.51 -6.71
C GLY A 380 -6.79 -9.45 -5.78
N LEU A 381 -7.80 -9.80 -4.99
CA LEU A 381 -8.36 -8.91 -3.97
C LEU A 381 -7.35 -8.59 -2.87
N ILE A 382 -6.65 -9.62 -2.38
CA ILE A 382 -5.57 -9.51 -1.39
C ILE A 382 -4.40 -8.66 -1.95
N ALA A 383 -3.94 -8.97 -3.17
CA ALA A 383 -2.85 -8.24 -3.84
C ALA A 383 -3.19 -6.77 -4.15
N SER A 384 -4.46 -6.43 -4.39
CA SER A 384 -4.91 -5.05 -4.62
C SER A 384 -4.85 -4.17 -3.38
N GLY A 385 -4.69 -4.75 -2.18
CA GLY A 385 -4.67 -4.05 -0.89
C GLY A 385 -3.29 -3.57 -0.43
N ALA A 386 -2.19 -4.04 -1.03
CA ALA A 386 -0.84 -3.59 -0.72
C ALA A 386 -0.42 -2.35 -1.54
N ILE A 387 0.11 -1.31 -0.88
CA ILE A 387 0.40 -0.01 -1.51
C ILE A 387 1.89 0.32 -1.42
N VAL A 388 2.55 0.56 -2.56
CA VAL A 388 3.93 1.08 -2.60
C VAL A 388 3.96 2.61 -2.46
N LEU A 389 4.41 3.13 -1.31
CA LEU A 389 4.45 4.58 -1.00
C LEU A 389 5.47 5.37 -1.84
N GLY A 390 6.47 4.69 -2.40
CA GLY A 390 7.46 5.27 -3.29
C GLY A 390 8.84 4.64 -3.15
N LYS A 391 9.81 5.20 -3.88
CA LYS A 391 11.23 4.80 -3.83
C LYS A 391 12.02 5.76 -2.95
N ALA A 392 12.82 5.19 -2.06
CA ALA A 392 13.76 5.93 -1.24
C ALA A 392 14.98 6.38 -2.06
N ASN A 393 15.56 7.53 -1.68
CA ASN A 393 16.87 7.95 -2.17
C ASN A 393 17.98 7.02 -1.65
N LEU A 394 19.14 6.98 -2.31
CA LEU A 394 20.29 6.14 -1.98
C LEU A 394 21.61 6.85 -2.30
N SER A 395 22.72 6.36 -1.75
CA SER A 395 24.06 6.74 -2.25
C SER A 395 24.25 6.20 -3.66
N GLU A 396 24.48 7.07 -4.64
CA GLU A 396 24.52 6.71 -6.06
C GLU A 396 25.39 5.47 -6.36
N LEU A 397 24.81 4.50 -7.10
CA LEU A 397 25.41 3.20 -7.40
C LEU A 397 25.90 2.47 -6.13
N SER A 398 25.04 2.40 -5.12
CA SER A 398 25.34 1.74 -3.83
C SER A 398 26.66 2.24 -3.20
N ASN A 399 26.93 3.54 -3.33
CA ASN A 399 28.14 4.22 -2.86
C ASN A 399 29.44 3.95 -3.66
N SER A 400 29.38 3.29 -4.82
CA SER A 400 30.58 2.93 -5.61
C SER A 400 30.90 3.87 -6.77
N ARG A 401 30.27 5.04 -6.84
CA ARG A 401 30.57 6.01 -7.91
C ARG A 401 31.88 6.75 -7.72
N GLY A 402 32.30 7.01 -6.48
CA GLY A 402 33.54 7.75 -6.20
C GLY A 402 33.82 7.97 -4.72
N SER A 403 35.11 8.10 -4.37
CA SER A 403 35.60 8.09 -2.99
C SER A 403 35.27 9.32 -2.15
N MET A 404 34.93 10.45 -2.78
CA MET A 404 34.72 11.75 -2.12
C MET A 404 33.24 12.15 -2.03
N MET A 405 32.32 11.24 -2.34
CA MET A 405 30.89 11.55 -2.31
C MET A 405 30.33 11.37 -0.89
N PRO A 406 29.49 12.30 -0.41
CA PRO A 406 28.81 12.10 0.85
C PRO A 406 27.77 10.99 0.73
N SER A 407 27.71 10.14 1.75
CA SER A 407 26.68 9.10 1.84
C SER A 407 25.27 9.72 1.82
N GLY A 408 24.33 9.07 1.13
CA GLY A 408 22.95 9.53 0.92
C GLY A 408 22.76 10.52 -0.23
N TRP A 409 23.80 10.84 -1.00
CA TRP A 409 23.67 11.65 -2.20
C TRP A 409 23.43 10.82 -3.46
N SER A 410 22.50 11.25 -4.31
CA SER A 410 22.42 10.85 -5.71
C SER A 410 22.12 12.03 -6.63
N ALA A 411 22.45 11.92 -7.92
CA ALA A 411 22.13 12.97 -8.88
C ALA A 411 20.61 13.18 -9.03
N VAL A 412 19.83 12.11 -8.84
CA VAL A 412 18.36 12.12 -8.98
C VAL A 412 17.68 12.64 -7.71
N GLY A 413 18.05 12.11 -6.54
CA GLY A 413 17.38 12.39 -5.27
C GLY A 413 18.04 13.48 -4.42
N GLY A 414 19.19 14.02 -4.85
CA GLY A 414 19.97 14.97 -4.07
C GLY A 414 20.54 14.34 -2.81
N GLN A 415 20.88 15.18 -1.81
CA GLN A 415 21.39 14.73 -0.52
C GLN A 415 20.26 14.34 0.42
N ALA A 416 20.19 13.08 0.83
CA ALA A 416 19.36 12.64 1.94
C ALA A 416 19.85 13.26 3.27
N GLN A 417 18.92 13.62 4.15
CA GLN A 417 19.22 14.23 5.45
C GLN A 417 18.74 13.33 6.59
N SER A 418 19.55 13.18 7.64
CA SER A 418 19.14 12.45 8.84
C SER A 418 17.92 13.09 9.49
N ALA A 419 16.99 12.26 9.98
CA ALA A 419 15.80 12.71 10.71
C ALA A 419 16.13 13.37 12.06
N TYR A 420 17.32 13.09 12.62
CA TYR A 420 17.76 13.58 13.93
C TYR A 420 18.64 14.84 13.85
N VAL A 421 19.05 15.25 12.65
CA VAL A 421 19.99 16.36 12.46
C VAL A 421 19.32 17.46 11.65
N ARG A 422 19.29 18.67 12.20
CA ARG A 422 18.74 19.85 11.53
C ARG A 422 19.83 20.56 10.71
N GLY A 423 19.45 21.12 9.57
CA GLY A 423 20.33 21.99 8.78
C GLY A 423 21.21 21.27 7.74
N GLY A 424 20.97 20.00 7.45
CA GLY A 424 21.74 19.24 6.46
C GLY A 424 23.03 18.64 7.03
N LEU A 425 24.04 18.49 6.16
CA LEU A 425 25.36 18.01 6.56
C LEU A 425 26.17 19.13 7.20
N ASP A 426 26.64 18.89 8.42
CA ASP A 426 27.65 19.74 9.07
C ASP A 426 28.97 19.71 8.28
N PRO A 427 29.47 20.85 7.77
CA PRO A 427 30.71 20.92 7.00
C PRO A 427 31.97 20.66 7.84
N ASP A 428 31.89 20.77 9.16
CA ASP A 428 33.01 20.50 10.09
C ASP A 428 33.09 19.00 10.48
N ASN A 429 32.14 18.19 9.99
CA ASN A 429 32.14 16.74 10.09
C ASN A 429 32.77 16.08 8.85
N SER A 430 33.27 14.87 9.04
CA SER A 430 33.70 14.00 7.93
C SER A 430 32.50 13.63 7.04
N LYS A 431 32.80 13.11 5.84
CA LYS A 431 31.77 12.67 4.87
C LYS A 431 30.80 11.62 5.42
N ASP A 432 31.18 10.87 6.45
CA ASP A 432 30.38 9.86 7.16
C ASP A 432 30.18 10.19 8.66
N GLY A 433 30.48 11.43 9.06
CA GLY A 433 30.37 11.92 10.43
C GLY A 433 28.93 12.04 10.90
N HIS A 434 28.70 12.41 12.16
CA HIS A 434 27.40 12.31 12.86
C HIS A 434 26.21 13.02 12.18
N SER A 435 26.46 14.03 11.35
CA SER A 435 25.43 14.74 10.58
C SER A 435 24.92 13.97 9.35
N ASN A 436 25.70 13.00 8.85
CA ASN A 436 25.38 12.22 7.65
C ASN A 436 24.31 11.13 7.95
N PRO A 437 23.35 10.82 7.05
CA PRO A 437 22.43 9.68 7.24
C PRO A 437 23.09 8.29 7.08
N LEU A 438 24.37 8.24 6.71
CA LEU A 438 25.09 7.08 6.18
C LEU A 438 24.38 6.49 4.95
N GLY A 439 24.81 5.33 4.46
CA GLY A 439 24.28 4.74 3.23
C GLY A 439 24.84 3.36 2.96
N SER A 440 24.49 2.74 1.84
CA SER A 440 23.76 3.34 0.70
C SER A 440 22.24 3.42 0.83
N SER A 441 21.60 2.64 1.72
CA SER A 441 20.13 2.64 1.93
C SER A 441 19.61 3.82 2.77
N SER A 442 20.14 5.01 2.52
CA SER A 442 19.95 6.21 3.33
C SER A 442 18.49 6.66 3.39
N GLY A 443 17.81 6.71 2.24
CA GLY A 443 16.42 7.15 2.17
C GLY A 443 15.46 6.16 2.81
N SER A 444 15.76 4.86 2.77
CA SER A 444 14.95 3.81 3.40
C SER A 444 14.97 3.97 4.93
N ALA A 445 16.17 4.17 5.50
CA ALA A 445 16.34 4.41 6.92
C ALA A 445 15.73 5.74 7.37
N VAL A 446 16.01 6.83 6.65
CA VAL A 446 15.45 8.15 6.95
C VAL A 446 13.94 8.16 6.83
N GLY A 447 13.38 7.51 5.80
CA GLY A 447 11.94 7.45 5.56
C GLY A 447 11.19 6.82 6.72
N VAL A 448 11.68 5.70 7.25
CA VAL A 448 11.07 5.04 8.41
C VAL A 448 11.27 5.88 9.68
N SER A 449 12.50 6.34 9.92
CA SER A 449 12.82 7.16 11.09
C SER A 449 11.93 8.41 11.17
N ALA A 450 11.79 9.13 10.05
CA ALA A 450 10.94 10.32 9.89
C ALA A 450 9.43 10.03 9.80
N ARG A 451 9.00 8.76 9.88
CA ARG A 451 7.58 8.34 9.77
C ARG A 451 6.93 8.66 8.42
N TYR A 452 7.70 8.62 7.34
CA TYR A 452 7.15 8.66 5.98
C TYR A 452 6.65 7.30 5.51
N ALA A 453 7.19 6.21 6.07
CA ALA A 453 6.70 4.84 5.92
C ALA A 453 6.83 4.11 7.27
N PRO A 454 5.92 3.17 7.61
CA PRO A 454 6.05 2.30 8.79
C PRO A 454 7.24 1.35 8.72
N ILE A 455 7.48 0.76 7.55
CA ILE A 455 8.62 -0.13 7.27
C ILE A 455 9.28 0.21 5.94
N SER A 456 10.52 -0.25 5.74
CA SER A 456 11.19 -0.14 4.43
C SER A 456 12.17 -1.29 4.19
N ALA A 457 12.53 -1.48 2.94
CA ALA A 457 13.60 -2.38 2.53
C ALA A 457 14.82 -1.59 2.02
N GLY A 458 16.00 -2.17 2.20
CA GLY A 458 17.24 -1.68 1.64
C GLY A 458 18.12 -2.83 1.17
N THR A 459 19.35 -2.51 0.76
CA THR A 459 20.35 -3.49 0.31
C THR A 459 21.70 -3.24 0.96
N GLU A 460 22.41 -4.31 1.28
CA GLU A 460 23.75 -4.27 1.83
C GLU A 460 24.72 -5.14 1.06
N THR A 461 25.81 -4.51 0.59
CA THR A 461 27.06 -5.18 0.20
C THR A 461 28.00 -5.21 1.40
N ASP A 462 28.25 -4.03 1.97
CA ASP A 462 28.99 -3.83 3.22
C ASP A 462 28.39 -2.61 3.94
N GLY A 463 27.84 -2.82 5.14
CA GLY A 463 27.25 -1.81 6.01
C GLY A 463 26.02 -1.05 5.50
N SER A 464 25.58 -1.23 4.26
CA SER A 464 24.56 -0.39 3.63
C SER A 464 23.10 -0.57 4.10
N LEU A 465 22.83 -1.54 4.99
CA LEU A 465 21.65 -1.65 5.84
C LEU A 465 21.99 -1.22 7.28
N LEU A 466 23.01 -1.84 7.88
CA LEU A 466 23.37 -1.71 9.30
C LEU A 466 23.75 -0.27 9.68
N CYS A 467 24.61 0.38 8.88
CA CYS A 467 25.09 1.73 9.12
C CYS A 467 23.98 2.78 9.06
N PRO A 468 23.19 2.91 7.97
CA PRO A 468 22.11 3.90 7.93
C PRO A 468 20.99 3.62 8.93
N ALA A 469 20.65 2.35 9.19
CA ALA A 469 19.66 2.02 10.22
C ALA A 469 20.14 2.37 11.64
N GLY A 470 21.40 2.08 11.97
CA GLY A 470 22.01 2.47 13.25
C GLY A 470 22.03 3.98 13.43
N ARG A 471 22.32 4.74 12.35
CA ARG A 471 22.24 6.22 12.37
C ARG A 471 20.83 6.75 12.52
N ALA A 472 19.84 6.01 12.00
CA ALA A 472 18.43 6.37 12.02
C ALA A 472 17.65 5.79 13.21
N ALA A 473 18.35 5.18 14.18
CA ALA A 473 17.79 4.52 15.36
C ALA A 473 16.70 3.49 15.01
N LEU A 474 17.00 2.63 14.03
CA LEU A 474 16.11 1.57 13.55
C LEU A 474 16.66 0.19 13.87
N TYR A 475 15.76 -0.79 13.93
CA TYR A 475 16.11 -2.20 13.90
C TYR A 475 16.33 -2.63 12.45
N THR A 476 17.39 -3.39 12.22
CA THR A 476 17.70 -4.00 10.93
C THR A 476 18.55 -5.25 11.14
N ILE A 477 18.68 -6.07 10.10
CA ILE A 477 19.66 -7.15 10.01
C ILE A 477 20.10 -7.25 8.55
N LYS A 478 21.39 -7.50 8.30
CA LYS A 478 21.83 -8.03 7.01
C LYS A 478 21.64 -9.54 7.04
N PRO A 479 20.71 -10.11 6.25
CA PRO A 479 20.50 -11.54 6.24
C PRO A 479 21.71 -12.32 5.69
N THR A 480 21.68 -13.63 5.92
CA THR A 480 22.62 -14.54 5.26
C THR A 480 22.48 -14.40 3.75
N ILE A 481 23.62 -14.31 3.07
CA ILE A 481 23.66 -14.15 1.60
C ILE A 481 22.96 -15.35 0.97
N GLY A 482 22.05 -15.06 0.04
CA GLY A 482 21.21 -16.06 -0.61
C GLY A 482 19.91 -16.40 0.11
N LEU A 483 19.65 -15.86 1.32
CA LEU A 483 18.36 -16.04 1.99
C LEU A 483 17.23 -15.31 1.24
N ILE A 484 17.47 -14.07 0.82
CA ILE A 484 16.52 -13.28 0.03
C ILE A 484 16.94 -13.34 -1.44
N PRO A 485 16.02 -13.66 -2.37
CA PRO A 485 16.31 -13.62 -3.81
C PRO A 485 16.78 -12.22 -4.24
N GLN A 486 17.89 -12.16 -4.97
CA GLN A 486 18.49 -10.89 -5.43
C GLN A 486 18.10 -10.51 -6.86
N HIS A 487 17.21 -11.27 -7.47
CA HIS A 487 16.76 -11.00 -8.83
C HIS A 487 16.15 -9.60 -8.90
N GLY A 488 16.60 -8.79 -9.87
CA GLY A 488 16.06 -7.45 -10.09
C GLY A 488 16.61 -6.33 -9.20
N ILE A 489 17.55 -6.65 -8.31
CA ILE A 489 18.37 -5.68 -7.59
C ILE A 489 19.56 -5.32 -8.48
N VAL A 490 19.85 -4.03 -8.64
CA VAL A 490 21.07 -3.60 -9.35
C VAL A 490 22.27 -4.06 -8.51
N PRO A 491 23.11 -4.99 -9.02
CA PRO A 491 24.12 -5.62 -8.19
C PRO A 491 25.34 -4.73 -8.00
N MET A 492 25.97 -4.87 -6.83
CA MET A 492 27.35 -4.42 -6.57
C MET A 492 28.28 -5.63 -6.60
N SER A 493 27.96 -6.65 -5.82
CA SER A 493 28.64 -7.95 -5.86
C SER A 493 27.67 -9.00 -5.35
N THR A 494 27.29 -9.91 -6.23
CA THR A 494 26.42 -11.06 -5.86
C THR A 494 27.01 -11.94 -4.76
N ASN A 495 28.33 -11.83 -4.50
CA ASN A 495 29.00 -12.54 -3.40
C ASN A 495 28.82 -11.89 -2.02
N PHE A 496 28.35 -10.63 -1.96
CA PHE A 496 28.22 -9.86 -0.72
C PHE A 496 26.82 -9.26 -0.54
N ASP A 497 26.13 -8.98 -1.64
CA ASP A 497 24.83 -8.32 -1.66
C ASP A 497 23.79 -9.12 -0.87
N SER A 498 22.88 -8.39 -0.22
CA SER A 498 21.65 -8.92 0.37
C SER A 498 20.66 -7.78 0.52
N ALA A 499 19.38 -8.03 0.22
CA ALA A 499 18.32 -7.14 0.68
C ALA A 499 18.07 -7.34 2.18
N GLY A 500 17.38 -6.39 2.81
CA GLY A 500 16.98 -6.55 4.21
C GLY A 500 15.99 -5.49 4.70
N PRO A 501 15.29 -5.78 5.80
CA PRO A 501 14.28 -4.91 6.40
C PRO A 501 14.88 -3.78 7.25
N MET A 502 14.15 -2.67 7.35
CA MET A 502 14.40 -1.58 8.29
C MET A 502 13.10 -1.15 8.98
N THR A 503 13.05 -1.21 10.31
CA THR A 503 11.81 -1.03 11.09
C THR A 503 12.06 -0.36 12.43
N LYS A 504 10.98 0.05 13.12
CA LYS A 504 11.06 0.64 14.48
C LYS A 504 10.97 -0.37 15.62
N THR A 505 10.54 -1.59 15.32
CA THR A 505 10.40 -2.66 16.31
C THR A 505 11.02 -3.96 15.81
N SER A 506 11.50 -4.79 16.73
CA SER A 506 12.00 -6.14 16.41
C SER A 506 10.90 -7.08 15.92
N HIS A 507 9.64 -6.80 16.26
CA HIS A 507 8.49 -7.54 15.74
C HIS A 507 8.31 -7.30 14.24
N ASP A 508 8.21 -6.03 13.84
CA ASP A 508 8.05 -5.66 12.42
C ASP A 508 9.26 -6.10 11.59
N LEU A 509 10.45 -6.09 12.22
CA LEU A 509 11.67 -6.61 11.61
C LEU A 509 11.52 -8.09 11.23
N ALA A 510 11.02 -8.90 12.15
CA ALA A 510 10.82 -10.32 11.94
C ALA A 510 9.74 -10.59 10.89
N VAL A 511 8.62 -9.86 10.93
CA VAL A 511 7.54 -9.96 9.95
C VAL A 511 8.02 -9.60 8.54
N LEU A 512 8.67 -8.44 8.37
CA LEU A 512 9.16 -8.03 7.05
C LEU A 512 10.28 -8.95 6.54
N LEU A 513 11.11 -9.49 7.43
CA LEU A 513 12.13 -10.47 7.05
C LEU A 513 11.49 -11.79 6.58
N ASP A 514 10.43 -12.25 7.25
CA ASP A 514 9.70 -13.45 6.84
C ASP A 514 9.14 -13.27 5.44
N VAL A 515 8.55 -12.12 5.14
CA VAL A 515 8.08 -11.75 3.80
C VAL A 515 9.22 -11.76 2.78
N LEU A 516 10.30 -11.01 3.04
CA LEU A 516 11.43 -10.87 2.12
C LEU A 516 12.12 -12.22 1.82
N ALA A 517 12.23 -13.08 2.83
CA ALA A 517 12.82 -14.40 2.72
C ALA A 517 11.81 -15.49 2.30
N SER A 518 10.55 -15.11 2.05
CA SER A 518 9.46 -16.04 1.70
C SER A 518 9.32 -17.21 2.69
N ARG A 519 9.40 -16.92 3.99
CA ARG A 519 9.36 -17.92 5.08
C ARG A 519 7.95 -18.26 5.50
N SER A 520 7.80 -19.51 5.95
CA SER A 520 6.53 -20.03 6.45
C SER A 520 6.20 -19.58 7.87
N PRO A 521 4.91 -19.53 8.26
CA PRO A 521 4.52 -19.32 9.66
C PRO A 521 5.10 -20.38 10.60
N SER A 522 5.35 -21.61 10.11
CA SER A 522 6.04 -22.66 10.87
C SER A 522 7.49 -22.28 11.20
N GLU A 523 8.13 -21.50 10.33
CA GLU A 523 9.54 -21.11 10.39
C GLU A 523 9.72 -19.62 10.68
N SER A 524 8.64 -18.91 11.01
CA SER A 524 8.62 -17.47 11.21
C SER A 524 9.64 -17.03 12.26
N TYR A 525 10.37 -15.97 11.94
CA TYR A 525 11.32 -15.35 12.86
C TYR A 525 10.63 -14.73 14.09
N THR A 526 9.34 -14.44 14.03
CA THR A 526 8.57 -13.94 15.19
C THR A 526 8.63 -14.91 16.37
N LYS A 527 8.76 -16.22 16.12
CA LYS A 527 8.92 -17.25 17.16
C LYS A 527 10.22 -17.14 17.94
N SER A 528 11.23 -16.48 17.36
CA SER A 528 12.50 -16.22 18.02
C SER A 528 12.42 -15.00 18.96
N LEU A 529 11.34 -14.22 18.91
CA LEU A 529 11.11 -13.06 19.76
C LEU A 529 10.50 -13.50 21.11
N THR A 530 11.32 -14.13 21.94
CA THR A 530 10.89 -14.64 23.26
C THR A 530 10.73 -13.55 24.31
N GLY A 531 11.13 -12.31 24.01
CA GLY A 531 11.21 -11.21 24.97
C GLY A 531 12.22 -11.46 26.11
N SER A 532 13.09 -12.46 25.98
CA SER A 532 14.01 -12.90 27.02
C SER A 532 15.40 -13.18 26.47
N TRP A 533 16.43 -12.79 27.23
CA TRP A 533 17.83 -13.12 26.98
C TRP A 533 18.21 -14.52 27.51
N SER A 534 17.27 -15.25 28.12
CA SER A 534 17.53 -16.56 28.71
C SER A 534 18.03 -17.56 27.66
N GLY A 535 19.18 -18.18 27.92
CA GLY A 535 19.80 -19.16 27.00
C GLY A 535 20.66 -18.56 25.89
N ILE A 536 20.78 -17.24 25.80
CA ILE A 536 21.64 -16.54 24.84
C ILE A 536 22.97 -16.17 25.53
N SER A 537 24.10 -16.44 24.87
CA SER A 537 25.43 -15.99 25.31
C SER A 537 25.93 -14.92 24.36
N VAL A 538 26.36 -13.77 24.90
CA VAL A 538 26.83 -12.62 24.12
C VAL A 538 28.31 -12.39 24.44
N ALA A 539 29.11 -12.16 23.41
CA ALA A 539 30.51 -11.79 23.52
C ALA A 539 30.77 -10.43 22.87
N THR A 540 31.76 -9.70 23.36
CA THR A 540 32.14 -8.39 22.81
C THR A 540 33.37 -8.50 21.92
N LEU A 541 33.56 -7.47 21.10
CA LEU A 541 34.81 -7.23 20.38
C LEU A 541 35.56 -6.10 21.06
N ASP A 542 36.89 -6.20 21.09
CA ASP A 542 37.77 -5.17 21.63
C ASP A 542 37.54 -3.84 20.90
N TYR A 543 36.86 -2.91 21.57
CA TYR A 543 36.51 -1.61 21.02
C TYR A 543 37.73 -0.82 20.55
N SER A 544 38.90 -0.99 21.19
CA SER A 544 40.11 -0.29 20.79
C SER A 544 40.62 -0.72 19.40
N LYS A 545 40.30 -1.97 19.00
CA LYS A 545 40.61 -2.54 17.68
C LYS A 545 39.51 -2.29 16.64
N TRP A 546 38.23 -2.36 17.06
CA TRP A 546 37.07 -2.37 16.15
C TRP A 546 36.36 -1.02 15.98
N ARG A 547 36.82 0.04 16.65
CA ARG A 547 36.30 1.39 16.44
C ARG A 547 36.76 1.98 15.10
N TYR A 548 35.88 2.77 14.48
CA TYR A 548 36.29 3.57 13.32
C TYR A 548 37.38 4.58 13.70
N PRO A 549 38.30 4.90 12.77
CA PRO A 549 39.27 5.97 12.98
C PRO A 549 38.58 7.32 13.23
N ASP A 550 39.21 8.19 14.02
CA ASP A 550 38.68 9.54 14.33
C ASP A 550 38.49 10.41 13.08
N SER A 551 39.23 10.11 12.00
CA SER A 551 39.07 10.74 10.68
C SER A 551 37.75 10.37 10.00
N PHE A 552 37.16 9.23 10.36
CA PHE A 552 35.86 8.77 9.89
C PHE A 552 34.74 9.22 10.83
N ILE A 553 34.82 8.89 12.13
CA ILE A 553 33.79 9.23 13.11
C ILE A 553 34.49 9.67 14.40
N LYS A 554 34.27 10.92 14.80
CA LYS A 554 34.72 11.42 16.09
C LYS A 554 33.92 10.72 17.20
N PRO A 555 34.56 10.16 18.25
CA PRO A 555 33.84 9.62 19.40
C PRO A 555 32.88 10.65 20.00
N ALA A 556 31.71 10.21 20.46
CA ALA A 556 30.75 11.06 21.14
C ALA A 556 30.77 10.77 22.65
N ASP A 557 30.95 11.81 23.46
CA ASP A 557 31.00 11.69 24.92
C ASP A 557 29.68 11.08 25.46
N GLY A 558 29.78 10.01 26.26
CA GLY A 558 28.64 9.42 26.98
C GLY A 558 27.96 8.21 26.33
N ALA A 559 28.32 7.82 25.09
CA ALA A 559 27.83 6.58 24.47
C ALA A 559 28.29 5.32 25.22
N GLU A 560 29.50 5.38 25.79
CA GLU A 560 30.15 4.29 26.53
C GLU A 560 29.41 3.91 27.82
N ALA A 561 28.66 4.86 28.42
CA ALA A 561 27.91 4.64 29.65
C ALA A 561 26.61 3.83 29.45
N GLN A 562 26.11 3.72 28.21
CA GLN A 562 24.84 3.05 27.90
C GLN A 562 24.96 1.53 27.64
N ILE A 563 26.18 1.02 27.44
CA ILE A 563 26.45 -0.39 27.06
C ILE A 563 26.49 -1.34 28.28
N ALA A 564 26.48 -0.82 29.51
CA ALA A 564 26.86 -1.54 30.72
C ALA A 564 25.78 -2.42 31.42
N ASN A 565 24.68 -2.82 30.76
CA ASN A 565 23.58 -3.57 31.39
C ASN A 565 23.23 -4.89 30.66
N VAL A 566 24.12 -5.90 30.69
CA VAL A 566 23.80 -7.28 30.28
C VAL A 566 24.36 -8.28 31.30
N ASP A 567 23.54 -9.26 31.71
CA ASP A 567 23.81 -10.16 32.84
C ASP A 567 24.86 -11.25 32.57
N ARG A 568 25.32 -11.45 31.32
CA ARG A 568 26.23 -12.56 30.96
C ARG A 568 27.11 -12.26 29.74
N PHE A 569 28.12 -11.41 29.95
CA PHE A 569 29.18 -11.17 28.97
C PHE A 569 30.25 -12.26 29.03
N VAL A 570 30.70 -12.71 27.86
CA VAL A 570 32.02 -13.33 27.67
C VAL A 570 32.97 -12.21 27.22
N ASP A 571 34.16 -12.13 27.82
CA ASP A 571 35.22 -11.14 27.48
C ASP A 571 35.53 -11.07 25.97
N ASP A 572 36.31 -10.06 25.57
CA ASP A 572 36.67 -9.78 24.18
C ASP A 572 37.17 -11.01 23.41
N ILE A 573 36.47 -11.33 22.32
CA ILE A 573 36.89 -12.37 21.37
C ILE A 573 37.76 -11.76 20.29
N ASP A 574 38.89 -12.40 20.01
CA ASP A 574 39.77 -12.01 18.92
C ASP A 574 39.19 -12.52 17.58
N LEU A 575 38.70 -11.58 16.76
CA LEU A 575 38.27 -11.83 15.38
C LEU A 575 39.28 -11.21 14.42
N VAL A 576 39.38 -11.79 13.22
CA VAL A 576 40.23 -11.27 12.14
C VAL A 576 39.70 -9.90 11.70
N THR A 577 40.55 -8.88 11.73
CA THR A 577 40.20 -7.52 11.31
C THR A 577 40.18 -7.40 9.79
N VAL A 578 39.47 -6.40 9.27
CA VAL A 578 39.34 -6.14 7.83
C VAL A 578 40.72 -5.86 7.20
N ASP A 579 41.63 -5.22 7.93
CA ASP A 579 43.00 -4.90 7.50
C ASP A 579 43.90 -6.14 7.34
N ALA A 580 43.48 -7.30 7.82
CA ALA A 580 44.23 -8.55 7.65
C ALA A 580 44.12 -9.11 6.21
N PHE A 581 43.21 -8.58 5.39
CA PHE A 581 42.96 -9.05 4.03
C PHE A 581 43.44 -8.02 2.99
N GLU A 582 44.77 -7.92 2.84
CA GLU A 582 45.40 -7.14 1.78
C GLU A 582 46.02 -8.03 0.70
N LEU A 583 45.77 -7.69 -0.57
CA LEU A 583 46.46 -8.24 -1.72
C LEU A 583 47.26 -7.13 -2.39
N GLU A 584 48.59 -7.27 -2.42
CA GLU A 584 49.52 -6.24 -2.95
C GLU A 584 49.34 -4.84 -2.31
N GLY A 585 49.05 -4.80 -1.00
CA GLY A 585 48.85 -3.55 -0.24
C GLY A 585 47.53 -2.84 -0.56
N LYS A 586 46.55 -3.55 -1.12
CA LYS A 586 45.20 -3.06 -1.38
C LYS A 586 44.19 -3.91 -0.64
N ASN A 587 43.13 -3.26 -0.16
CA ASN A 587 42.01 -3.94 0.47
C ASN A 587 41.39 -4.96 -0.51
N THR A 588 41.32 -6.23 -0.08
CA THR A 588 40.86 -7.32 -0.94
C THR A 588 39.35 -7.25 -1.19
N LEU A 589 38.57 -6.72 -0.25
CA LEU A 589 37.13 -6.52 -0.42
C LEU A 589 36.84 -5.52 -1.55
N ASP A 590 37.59 -4.41 -1.60
CA ASP A 590 37.49 -3.43 -2.70
C ASP A 590 37.85 -4.07 -4.05
N ILE A 591 38.89 -4.90 -4.09
CA ILE A 591 39.29 -5.59 -5.33
C ILE A 591 38.18 -6.53 -5.82
N ILE A 592 37.62 -7.34 -4.92
CA ILE A 592 36.57 -8.32 -5.26
C ILE A 592 35.30 -7.59 -5.68
N THR A 593 34.80 -6.66 -4.86
CA THR A 593 33.55 -5.95 -5.14
C THR A 593 33.61 -5.14 -6.43
N MET A 594 34.71 -4.46 -6.74
CA MET A 594 34.86 -3.73 -8.00
C MET A 594 35.01 -4.65 -9.22
N SER A 595 35.63 -5.82 -9.04
CA SER A 595 35.72 -6.83 -10.10
C SER A 595 34.37 -7.47 -10.39
N ASP A 596 33.64 -7.83 -9.33
CA ASP A 596 32.28 -8.37 -9.41
C ASP A 596 31.31 -7.33 -9.98
N MET A 597 31.35 -6.08 -9.53
CA MET A 597 30.48 -5.02 -10.04
C MET A 597 30.57 -4.91 -11.55
N LYS A 598 31.78 -4.92 -12.12
CA LYS A 598 31.95 -4.87 -13.58
C LYS A 598 31.28 -6.07 -14.26
N ARG A 599 31.45 -7.28 -13.73
CA ARG A 599 30.87 -8.51 -14.29
C ARG A 599 29.35 -8.52 -14.14
N ASP A 600 28.88 -8.37 -12.91
CA ASP A 600 27.49 -8.55 -12.49
C ASP A 600 26.61 -7.42 -13.01
N LEU A 601 27.09 -6.16 -12.98
CA LEU A 601 26.36 -5.05 -13.60
C LEU A 601 26.27 -5.22 -15.11
N THR A 602 27.34 -5.67 -15.79
CA THR A 602 27.29 -5.93 -17.24
C THR A 602 26.29 -7.04 -17.56
N ALA A 603 26.26 -8.12 -16.77
CA ALA A 603 25.28 -9.20 -16.93
C ALA A 603 23.85 -8.71 -16.67
N TYR A 604 23.64 -7.95 -15.60
CA TYR A 604 22.36 -7.33 -15.28
C TYR A 604 21.86 -6.42 -16.42
N LEU A 605 22.74 -5.55 -16.93
CA LEU A 605 22.41 -4.63 -18.03
C LEU A 605 22.21 -5.37 -19.36
N GLY A 606 23.01 -6.41 -19.63
CA GLY A 606 22.92 -7.22 -20.85
C GLY A 606 21.60 -7.99 -20.93
N ASN A 607 21.08 -8.39 -19.78
CA ASN A 607 19.77 -9.01 -19.69
C ASN A 607 18.63 -7.99 -19.68
N LEU A 608 18.79 -6.67 -19.62
CA LEU A 608 17.65 -5.73 -19.52
C LEU A 608 16.57 -5.86 -20.61
N GLY A 609 16.89 -6.45 -21.78
CA GLY A 609 15.91 -6.76 -22.84
C GLY A 609 15.14 -8.08 -22.66
N GLU A 610 15.67 -9.01 -21.86
CA GLU A 610 15.10 -10.34 -21.53
C GLU A 610 14.79 -10.48 -20.02
N SER A 611 15.22 -9.52 -19.21
CA SER A 611 15.15 -9.48 -17.77
C SER A 611 13.75 -9.03 -17.40
N GLU A 612 12.99 -9.96 -16.86
CA GLU A 612 11.64 -9.72 -16.36
C GLU A 612 11.61 -8.80 -15.14
N ILE A 613 12.74 -8.27 -14.63
CA ILE A 613 12.70 -7.28 -13.54
C ILE A 613 13.15 -5.87 -13.94
N ARG A 614 12.12 -5.03 -13.99
CA ARG A 614 12.14 -3.57 -13.82
C ARG A 614 12.10 -3.27 -12.30
N THR A 615 13.24 -2.92 -11.68
CA THR A 615 13.41 -2.32 -10.33
C THR A 615 12.59 -2.91 -9.15
N ILE A 616 13.24 -3.43 -8.10
CA ILE A 616 12.68 -3.79 -6.76
C ILE A 616 11.22 -3.35 -6.54
N TYR A 617 10.30 -4.26 -6.82
CA TYR A 617 8.85 -4.13 -6.68
C TYR A 617 8.25 -5.20 -5.76
N HIS A 618 9.09 -6.09 -5.22
CA HIS A 618 8.70 -7.12 -4.28
C HIS A 618 9.18 -6.72 -2.88
N ALA A 619 8.29 -6.13 -2.08
CA ALA A 619 8.13 -6.42 -0.66
C ALA A 619 7.16 -5.42 -0.02
N CYS A 620 6.20 -6.03 0.67
CA CYS A 620 5.10 -5.52 1.46
C CYS A 620 5.32 -4.19 2.18
N LEU A 621 4.26 -3.37 2.16
CA LEU A 621 4.13 -2.13 2.90
C LEU A 621 2.91 -2.22 3.81
N LEU A 622 3.16 -2.01 5.10
CA LEU A 622 2.40 -1.01 5.86
C LEU A 622 3.21 0.28 5.78
#